data_AF-A0A1A2N4Y0-F1
#
_entry.id   AF-A0A1A2N4Y0-F1
#
_cell.length_a   1.000
_cell.length_b   1.000
_cell.length_c   1.000
_cell.angle_alpha   90.00
_cell.angle_beta   90.00
_cell.angle_gamma   90.00
#
_symmetry.space_group_name_H-M   'P 1'
#
loop_
_entity.id
_entity.type
_entity.pdbx_description
1 polymer ?
#
loop_
_entity_poly.entity_id
_entity_poly.type
_entity_poly.pdbx_seq_one_letter_code
_entity_poly.pdbx_strand_id
1 'polypeptide(L)'
;MHPAPTTRRAFGRGRLVAGIAVMVALAVLAVPIKQRCGAPGLSCATAVDPRGNVHYYYEVEPLGVYLAEIVTGSNITVFYESGEDLVKAG
;
A
#
# COMPACT_ATOMS: atom_id res chain seq x y z
N MET A 1 -41.62 36.54 -12.48
CA MET A 1 -40.77 36.12 -11.35
C MET A 1 -39.75 35.12 -11.87
N HIS A 2 -38.46 35.47 -11.91
CA HIS A 2 -37.38 34.54 -12.27
C HIS A 2 -36.89 33.82 -11.00
N PRO A 3 -36.76 32.48 -10.99
CA PRO A 3 -36.16 31.80 -9.85
C PRO A 3 -34.64 32.06 -9.84
N ALA A 4 -34.14 32.57 -8.72
CA ALA A 4 -32.70 32.78 -8.50
C ALA A 4 -31.97 31.41 -8.41
N PRO A 5 -30.82 31.24 -9.06
CA PRO A 5 -30.15 29.94 -9.14
C PRO A 5 -29.45 29.55 -7.83
N THR A 6 -29.95 28.48 -7.19
CA THR A 6 -29.25 27.21 -6.85
C THR A 6 -27.79 27.19 -6.34
N THR A 7 -27.25 28.28 -5.80
CA THR A 7 -25.87 28.33 -5.26
C THR A 7 -25.59 27.33 -4.13
N ARG A 8 -26.55 27.08 -3.21
CA ARG A 8 -26.36 26.06 -2.14
C ARG A 8 -26.22 24.63 -2.67
N ARG A 9 -26.85 24.31 -3.81
CA ARG A 9 -26.86 22.95 -4.37
C ARG A 9 -25.53 22.62 -5.05
N ALA A 10 -24.89 23.61 -5.68
CA ALA A 10 -23.58 23.45 -6.30
C ALA A 10 -22.48 23.24 -5.24
N PHE A 11 -22.51 24.00 -4.14
CA PHE A 11 -21.53 23.88 -3.06
C PHE A 11 -21.61 22.53 -2.31
N GLY A 12 -22.83 22.00 -2.10
CA GLY A 12 -23.03 20.67 -1.54
C GLY A 12 -22.52 19.55 -2.44
N ARG A 13 -22.71 19.67 -3.76
CA ARG A 13 -22.19 18.69 -4.74
C ARG A 13 -20.67 18.72 -4.82
N GLY A 14 -20.04 19.90 -4.81
CA GLY A 14 -18.58 20.03 -4.81
C GLY A 14 -17.94 19.36 -3.59
N ARG A 15 -18.48 19.60 -2.39
CA ARG A 15 -18.03 18.95 -1.15
C ARG A 15 -18.22 17.44 -1.18
N LEU A 16 -19.34 16.96 -1.71
CA LEU A 16 -19.60 15.53 -1.87
C LEU A 16 -18.58 14.86 -2.81
N VAL A 17 -18.32 15.46 -3.96
CA VAL A 17 -17.35 14.93 -4.94
C VAL A 17 -15.95 14.88 -4.34
N ALA A 18 -15.53 15.95 -3.64
CA ALA A 18 -14.25 15.96 -2.95
C ALA A 18 -14.15 14.86 -1.89
N GLY A 19 -15.21 14.66 -1.09
CA GLY A 19 -15.27 13.59 -0.10
C GLY A 19 -15.15 12.20 -0.73
N ILE A 20 -15.87 11.94 -1.82
CA ILE A 20 -15.78 10.68 -2.56
C ILE A 20 -14.36 10.48 -3.11
N ALA A 21 -13.78 11.51 -3.72
CA ALA A 21 -12.43 11.44 -4.28
C ALA A 21 -11.39 11.08 -3.21
N VAL A 22 -11.46 11.71 -2.02
CA VAL A 22 -10.59 11.38 -0.88
C VAL A 22 -10.78 9.94 -0.44
N MET A 23 -12.03 9.48 -0.30
CA MET A 23 -12.31 8.09 0.11
C MET A 23 -11.76 7.07 -0.90
N VAL A 24 -11.91 7.34 -2.20
CA VAL A 24 -11.35 6.49 -3.25
C VAL A 24 -9.82 6.48 -3.20
N ALA A 25 -9.18 7.64 -3.01
CA ALA A 25 -7.73 7.72 -2.88
C ALA A 25 -7.22 6.91 -1.68
N LEU A 26 -7.87 7.03 -0.52
CA LEU A 26 -7.53 6.25 0.67
C LEU A 26 -7.73 4.75 0.44
N ALA A 27 -8.80 4.35 -0.25
CA ALA A 27 -9.03 2.95 -0.60
C ALA A 27 -7.94 2.39 -1.51
N VAL A 28 -7.47 3.17 -2.49
CA VAL A 28 -6.34 2.79 -3.35
C VAL A 28 -5.04 2.68 -2.55
N LEU A 29 -4.76 3.62 -1.65
CA LEU A 29 -3.57 3.57 -0.79
C LEU A 29 -3.59 2.40 0.21
N ALA A 30 -4.77 1.86 0.52
CA ALA A 30 -4.96 0.69 1.37
C ALA A 30 -4.91 -0.64 0.60
N VAL A 31 -4.71 -0.63 -0.73
CA VAL A 31 -4.56 -1.87 -1.51
C VAL A 31 -3.35 -2.65 -1.00
N PRO A 32 -3.48 -3.96 -0.73
CA PRO A 32 -2.38 -4.78 -0.25
C PRO A 32 -1.35 -5.02 -1.35
N ILE A 33 -0.08 -4.77 -1.04
CA ILE A 33 1.08 -5.07 -1.88
C ILE A 33 1.99 -6.02 -1.12
N LYS A 34 2.40 -7.11 -1.76
CA LYS A 34 3.37 -8.04 -1.18
C LYS A 34 4.79 -7.59 -1.52
N GLN A 35 5.56 -7.26 -0.48
CA GLN A 35 6.94 -6.84 -0.53
C GLN A 35 7.83 -7.92 0.05
N ARG A 36 8.95 -8.26 -0.60
CA ARG A 36 10.00 -9.08 0.02
C ARG A 36 10.99 -8.21 0.76
N CYS A 37 11.53 -8.75 1.84
CA CYS A 37 12.62 -8.15 2.62
C CYS A 37 12.25 -6.87 3.37
N GLY A 38 10.97 -6.70 3.70
CA GLY A 38 10.47 -5.61 4.54
C GLY A 38 10.25 -4.31 3.78
N ALA A 39 11.21 -3.86 2.96
CA ALA A 39 11.10 -2.61 2.23
C ALA A 39 11.75 -2.67 0.83
N PRO A 40 11.37 -1.79 -0.12
CA PRO A 40 11.90 -1.81 -1.48
C PRO A 40 13.41 -1.58 -1.51
N GLY A 41 14.12 -2.42 -2.25
CA GLY A 41 15.58 -2.33 -2.38
C GLY A 41 16.36 -3.01 -1.25
N LEU A 42 15.70 -3.49 -0.20
CA LEU A 42 16.35 -4.34 0.79
C LEU A 42 16.55 -5.76 0.26
N SER A 43 17.58 -6.42 0.79
CA SER A 43 17.92 -7.80 0.46
C SER A 43 17.90 -8.65 1.71
N CYS A 44 17.22 -9.78 1.62
CA CYS A 44 17.09 -10.79 2.65
C CYS A 44 17.15 -12.16 1.98
N ALA A 45 17.90 -13.08 2.55
CA ALA A 45 17.90 -14.47 2.16
C ALA A 45 18.44 -15.26 3.34
N THR A 46 17.83 -16.40 3.65
CA THR A 46 18.46 -17.36 4.56
C THR A 46 19.53 -18.16 3.83
N ALA A 47 20.38 -18.84 4.59
CA ALA A 47 21.11 -19.98 4.05
C ALA A 47 20.13 -21.03 3.50
N VAL A 48 20.60 -21.84 2.55
CA VAL A 48 19.83 -22.94 1.98
C VAL A 48 19.51 -23.96 3.07
N ASP A 49 18.23 -24.29 3.22
CA ASP A 49 17.76 -25.27 4.20
C ASP A 49 18.16 -26.72 3.80
N PRO A 50 18.05 -27.72 4.69
CA PRO A 50 18.33 -29.12 4.36
C PRO A 50 17.44 -29.71 3.26
N ARG A 51 16.34 -29.03 2.91
CA ARG A 51 15.42 -29.42 1.83
C ARG A 51 15.79 -28.72 0.51
N GLY A 52 16.82 -27.88 0.47
CA GLY A 52 17.26 -27.15 -0.72
C GLY A 52 16.46 -25.87 -1.01
N ASN A 53 15.86 -25.22 -0.01
CA ASN A 53 15.12 -23.97 -0.16
C ASN A 53 15.85 -22.77 0.44
N VAL A 54 15.70 -21.61 -0.17
CA VAL A 54 16.00 -20.28 0.38
C VAL A 54 14.69 -19.67 0.89
N HIS A 55 14.72 -19.12 2.10
CA HIS A 55 13.60 -18.42 2.70
C HIS A 55 13.75 -16.91 2.52
N TYR A 56 12.68 -16.27 2.09
CA TYR A 56 12.59 -14.82 1.94
C TYR A 56 11.47 -14.28 2.83
N TYR A 57 11.83 -13.46 3.81
CA TYR A 57 10.85 -12.72 4.58
C TYR A 57 10.02 -11.83 3.65
N TYR A 58 8.71 -11.75 3.86
CA TYR A 58 7.82 -10.83 3.16
C TYR A 58 6.86 -10.14 4.12
N GLU A 59 6.40 -8.96 3.70
CA GLU A 59 5.31 -8.21 4.32
C GLU A 59 4.24 -7.95 3.25
N VAL A 60 2.97 -8.00 3.64
CA VAL A 60 1.87 -7.49 2.84
C VAL A 60 1.44 -6.18 3.44
N GLU A 61 1.77 -5.09 2.77
CA GLU A 61 1.64 -3.74 3.27
C GLU A 61 0.65 -2.92 2.45
N PRO A 62 0.09 -1.82 3.01
CA PRO A 62 -0.66 -0.87 2.22
C PRO A 62 0.22 -0.27 1.13
N LEU A 63 -0.29 -0.09 -0.10
CA LEU A 63 0.40 0.61 -1.18
C LEU A 63 0.95 1.98 -0.74
N GLY A 64 0.24 2.68 0.15
CA GLY A 64 0.73 3.96 0.69
C GLY A 64 2.00 3.83 1.53
N VAL A 65 2.18 2.72 2.26
CA VAL A 65 3.40 2.44 3.03
C VAL A 65 4.54 2.13 2.07
N TYR A 66 4.34 1.20 1.13
CA TYR A 66 5.28 0.89 0.05
C TYR A 66 5.83 2.15 -0.64
N LEU A 67 4.93 3.08 -1.03
CA LEU A 67 5.32 4.34 -1.67
C LEU A 67 6.09 5.28 -0.73
N ALA A 68 5.70 5.33 0.55
CA ALA A 68 6.43 6.11 1.55
C ALA A 68 7.86 5.58 1.74
N GLU A 69 8.03 4.26 1.82
CA GLU A 69 9.35 3.64 1.95
C GLU A 69 10.28 3.91 0.76
N ILE A 70 9.74 3.96 -0.47
CA ILE A 70 10.53 4.41 -1.64
C ILE A 70 11.04 5.84 -1.43
N VAL A 71 10.17 6.73 -0.96
CA VAL A 71 10.48 8.16 -0.81
C VAL A 71 11.45 8.39 0.34
N THR A 72 11.30 7.67 1.46
CA THR A 72 12.12 7.87 2.66
C THR A 72 13.37 7.00 2.68
N GLY A 73 13.41 5.91 1.91
CA GLY A 73 14.48 4.92 1.96
C GLY A 73 14.56 4.16 3.29
N SER A 74 13.46 4.14 4.06
CA SER A 74 13.38 3.50 5.38
C SER A 74 12.44 2.31 5.36
N ASN A 75 12.65 1.35 6.25
CA ASN A 75 11.66 0.31 6.56
C ASN A 75 10.64 0.84 7.59
N ILE A 76 9.37 0.89 7.19
CA ILE A 76 8.22 1.29 7.99
C ILE A 76 7.46 0.02 8.36
N THR A 77 7.51 -0.40 9.62
CA THR A 77 6.87 -1.63 10.10
C THR A 77 5.35 -1.50 10.26
N VAL A 78 4.65 -1.22 9.15
CA VAL A 78 3.19 -1.11 9.05
C VAL A 78 2.70 -2.00 7.92
N PHE A 79 2.27 -3.20 8.28
CA PHE A 79 1.81 -4.22 7.35
C PHE A 79 0.53 -4.89 7.87
N TYR A 80 -0.25 -5.45 6.95
CA TYR A 80 -1.44 -6.25 7.27
C TYR A 80 -1.06 -7.66 7.75
N GLU A 81 -0.05 -8.26 7.13
CA GLU A 81 0.49 -9.58 7.48
C GLU A 81 1.96 -9.70 7.05
N SER A 82 2.66 -10.69 7.60
CA SER A 82 4.03 -11.02 7.21
C SER A 82 4.27 -12.53 7.27
N GLY A 83 5.33 -13.00 6.61
CA GLY A 83 5.67 -14.42 6.54
C GLY A 83 6.93 -14.71 5.75
N GLU A 84 7.06 -15.95 5.26
CA GLU A 84 8.20 -16.39 4.45
C GLU A 84 7.76 -17.01 3.12
N ASP A 85 8.40 -16.60 2.04
CA ASP A 85 8.34 -17.27 0.75
C ASP A 85 9.48 -18.30 0.65
N LEU A 86 9.18 -19.52 0.19
CA LEU A 86 10.17 -20.56 -0.07
C LEU A 86 10.50 -20.62 -1.57
N VAL A 87 11.78 -20.54 -1.91
CA VAL A 87 12.28 -20.65 -3.28
C VAL A 87 13.33 -21.75 -3.34
N LYS A 88 13.29 -22.64 -4.35
CA LYS A 88 14.34 -23.65 -4.52
C LYS A 88 15.68 -23.00 -4.87
N ALA A 89 16.74 -23.44 -4.19
CA ALA A 89 18.10 -23.18 -4.63
C ALA A 89 18.33 -23.95 -5.93
N GLY A 90 18.78 -23.25 -6.97
CA GLY A 90 19.06 -23.82 -8.30
C GLY A 90 20.30 -24.70 -8.35
#